data_AF-A0A6L3AAB0-F1
#
_entry.id   AF-A0A6L3AAB0-F1
#
_cell.length_a   1.000
_cell.length_b   1.000
_cell.length_c   1.000
_cell.angle_alpha   90.00
_cell.angle_beta   90.00
_cell.angle_gamma   90.00
#
_symmetry.space_group_name_H-M   'P 1'
#
loop_
_entity.id
_entity.type
_entity.pdbx_description
1 polymer ?
#
loop_
_entity_poly.entity_id
_entity_poly.type
_entity_poly.pdbx_seq_one_letter_code
_entity_poly.pdbx_strand_id
1 'polypeptide(L)' 'MVLSLAFHGGAGTVTGSRFLLSTGKARILIDCGLFQGLKELRLLNWRPPAFDVRALDAVLVTHAHIDHTGYLPR' A
#
# COMPACT_ATOMS: atom_id res chain seq x y z
N MET A 1 -19.60 9.79 -9.40
CA MET A 1 -18.34 9.08 -9.10
C MET A 1 -18.06 9.22 -7.62
N VAL A 2 -17.86 8.11 -6.91
CA VAL A 2 -17.81 8.05 -5.45
C VAL A 2 -16.35 8.01 -4.99
N LEU A 3 -16.03 8.77 -3.93
CA LEU A 3 -14.76 8.70 -3.21
C LEU A 3 -14.65 7.34 -2.49
N SER A 4 -13.58 6.60 -2.70
CA SER A 4 -13.35 5.33 -2.00
C SER A 4 -11.93 5.18 -1.49
N LEU A 5 -11.78 4.44 -0.39
CA LEU A 5 -10.51 4.09 0.22
C LEU A 5 -10.47 2.58 0.43
N ALA A 6 -9.47 1.91 -0.15
CA ALA A 6 -9.25 0.48 0.03
C ALA A 6 -7.97 0.22 0.84
N PHE A 7 -8.05 -0.72 1.77
CA PHE A 7 -6.94 -1.08 2.65
C PHE A 7 -6.23 -2.32 2.11
N HIS A 8 -4.96 -2.16 1.71
CA HIS A 8 -4.13 -3.26 1.17
C HIS A 8 -3.03 -3.70 2.14
N GLY A 9 -2.86 -3.01 3.26
CA GLY A 9 -1.99 -3.38 4.37
C GLY A 9 -2.13 -2.36 5.51
N GLY A 10 -1.47 -2.58 6.65
CA GLY A 10 -1.72 -1.78 7.87
C GLY A 10 -3.14 -1.93 8.45
N ALA A 11 -3.89 -2.96 8.03
CA ALA A 11 -5.24 -3.26 8.50
C ALA A 11 -5.27 -4.67 9.10
N GLY A 12 -5.69 -4.79 10.37
CA GLY A 12 -5.55 -6.03 11.15
C GLY A 12 -4.09 -6.37 11.50
N THR A 13 -3.15 -5.48 11.20
CA THR A 13 -1.72 -5.56 11.53
C THR A 13 -1.13 -4.15 11.53
N VAL A 14 0.01 -3.95 12.20
CA VAL A 14 0.70 -2.64 12.28
C VAL A 14 1.56 -2.36 11.04
N THR A 15 1.97 -3.39 10.32
CA THR A 15 3.00 -3.30 9.28
C THR A 15 2.44 -3.40 7.86
N GLY A 16 3.22 -2.97 6.87
CA GLY A 16 2.84 -3.01 5.46
C GLY A 16 1.82 -1.94 5.08
N SER A 17 1.89 -0.73 5.66
CA SER A 17 0.97 0.38 5.38
C SER A 17 0.82 0.59 3.87
N ARG A 18 -0.44 0.54 3.39
CA ARG A 18 -0.79 0.69 1.97
C ARG A 18 -2.28 0.93 1.79
N PHE A 19 -2.65 2.13 1.40
CA PHE A 19 -4.05 2.51 1.21
C PHE A 19 -4.28 3.09 -0.18
N LEU A 20 -5.26 2.56 -0.92
CA LEU A 20 -5.59 3.03 -2.26
C LEU A 20 -6.77 3.99 -2.18
N LEU A 21 -6.48 5.28 -2.33
CA LEU A 21 -7.48 6.34 -2.44
C LEU A 21 -7.89 6.49 -3.90
N SER A 22 -9.17 6.25 -4.20
CA SER A 22 -9.74 6.45 -5.54
C SER A 22 -10.76 7.58 -5.51
N THR A 23 -10.58 8.53 -6.40
CA THR A 23 -11.50 9.66 -6.60
C THR A 23 -12.00 9.66 -8.04
N GLY A 24 -12.92 10.57 -8.38
CA GLY A 24 -13.30 10.78 -9.79
C GLY A 24 -12.21 11.42 -10.65
N LYS A 25 -11.06 11.79 -10.09
CA LYS A 25 -9.98 12.52 -10.78
C LYS A 25 -8.62 11.82 -10.75
N ALA A 26 -8.36 11.04 -9.71
CA ALA A 26 -7.06 10.44 -9.46
C ALA A 26 -7.16 9.18 -8.58
N ARG A 27 -6.18 8.32 -8.74
CA ARG A 27 -5.91 7.10 -7.96
C ARG A 27 -4.53 7.23 -7.30
N ILE A 28 -4.53 7.38 -5.99
CA ILE A 28 -3.33 7.66 -5.20
C ILE A 28 -3.11 6.52 -4.22
N LEU A 29 -1.89 5.97 -4.19
CA LEU A 29 -1.47 5.03 -3.17
C LEU A 29 -0.84 5.81 -2.01
N ILE A 30 -1.43 5.74 -0.82
CA ILE A 30 -0.87 6.30 0.42
C ILE A 30 -0.05 5.20 1.09
N ASP A 31 1.24 5.46 1.21
CA ASP A 31 2.31 4.55 1.61
C ASP A 31 2.45 3.30 0.72
N CYS A 32 3.65 2.71 0.75
CA CYS A 32 3.98 1.48 0.05
C CYS A 32 4.93 0.65 0.91
N GLY A 33 4.42 0.18 2.04
CA GLY A 33 5.17 -0.52 3.07
C GLY A 33 5.40 -2.01 2.83
N LEU A 34 6.50 -2.53 3.39
CA LEU A 34 6.71 -3.98 3.59
C LEU A 34 5.98 -4.45 4.84
N PHE A 35 5.36 -5.63 4.76
CA PHE A 35 4.94 -6.39 5.93
C PHE A 35 6.18 -6.96 6.66
N GLN A 36 6.24 -6.77 7.98
CA GLN A 36 7.34 -7.20 8.85
C GLN A 36 6.88 -8.19 9.94
N GLY A 37 7.81 -8.61 10.80
CA GLY A 37 7.50 -9.46 11.95
C GLY A 37 7.25 -10.94 11.59
N LEU A 38 6.08 -11.45 11.98
CA LEU A 38 5.66 -12.84 11.80
C LEU A 38 5.88 -13.30 10.36
N LYS A 39 6.29 -14.56 10.20
CA LYS A 39 6.66 -15.11 8.88
C LYS A 39 5.48 -15.02 7.91
N GLU A 40 4.27 -15.30 8.39
CA GLU A 40 3.03 -15.29 7.62
C GLU A 40 2.74 -13.90 7.03
N LEU A 41 3.03 -12.83 7.79
CA LEU A 41 2.92 -11.46 7.30
C LEU A 41 3.99 -11.15 6.26
N ARG A 42 5.26 -11.51 6.52
CA ARG A 42 6.35 -11.28 5.57
C ARG A 42 6.16 -12.00 4.24
N LEU A 43 5.45 -13.14 4.23
CA LEU A 43 5.09 -13.85 3.01
C LEU A 43 4.13 -13.05 2.11
N LEU A 44 3.35 -12.12 2.66
CA LEU A 44 2.46 -11.24 1.88
C LEU A 44 3.25 -10.32 0.94
N ASN A 45 4.50 -9.97 1.26
CA ASN A 45 5.35 -9.15 0.40
C ASN A 45 5.68 -9.80 -0.96
N TRP A 46 5.52 -11.12 -1.08
CA TRP A 46 5.79 -11.85 -2.31
C TRP A 46 4.56 -11.98 -3.20
N ARG A 47 3.37 -11.63 -2.69
CA ARG A 47 2.13 -11.61 -3.48
C ARG A 47 2.12 -10.38 -4.40
N PRO A 48 1.56 -10.51 -5.62
CA PRO A 48 1.33 -9.34 -6.46
C PRO A 48 0.35 -8.37 -5.77
N PRO A 49 0.47 -7.05 -6.02
CA PRO A 49 -0.52 -6.08 -5.55
C PRO A 49 -1.92 -6.44 -6.04
N ALA A 50 -2.93 -6.30 -5.17
CA ALA A 50 -4.33 -6.54 -5.51
C ALA A 50 -4.99 -5.34 -6.24
N PHE A 51 -4.19 -4.50 -6.88
CA PHE A 51 -4.61 -3.33 -7.65
C PHE A 51 -3.66 -3.13 -8.84
N ASP A 52 -4.15 -2.45 -9.87
CA ASP A 52 -3.33 -2.12 -11.03
C ASP A 52 -2.38 -0.97 -10.71
N VAL A 53 -1.09 -1.30 -10.61
CA VAL A 53 0.00 -0.32 -10.35
C VAL A 53 0.16 0.68 -11.48
N ARG A 54 -0.18 0.32 -12.73
CA ARG A 54 -0.07 1.21 -13.89
C ARG A 54 -1.18 2.26 -13.94
N ALA A 55 -2.26 2.04 -13.19
CA ALA A 55 -3.38 2.95 -13.07
C ALA A 55 -3.25 3.94 -11.89
N LEU A 56 -2.10 3.95 -11.20
CA LEU A 56 -1.82 4.93 -10.16
C LEU A 56 -1.30 6.22 -10.78
N ASP A 57 -1.86 7.35 -10.34
CA ASP A 57 -1.37 8.68 -10.72
C ASP A 57 -0.20 9.13 -9.83
N ALA A 58 -0.19 8.68 -8.57
CA ALA A 58 0.86 9.02 -7.61
C ALA A 58 0.97 8.00 -6.47
N VAL A 59 2.14 7.99 -5.83
CA VAL A 59 2.36 7.38 -4.51
C VAL A 59 2.73 8.49 -3.53
N LEU A 60 2.00 8.61 -2.43
CA LEU A 60 2.26 9.54 -1.34
C LEU A 60 2.90 8.77 -0.19
N VAL A 61 4.16 9.07 0.11
CA VAL A 61 4.87 8.51 1.26
C VAL A 61 4.72 9.46 2.45
N THR A 62 4.20 8.97 3.56
CA THR A 62 3.99 9.77 4.76
C THR A 62 5.29 10.06 5.53
N HIS A 63 6.16 9.05 5.66
CA HIS A 63 7.46 9.14 6.32
C HIS A 63 8.36 7.95 5.94
N ALA A 64 9.61 7.97 6.39
CA ALA A 64 10.67 7.10 5.87
C ALA A 64 10.72 5.66 6.42
N HIS A 65 9.83 5.25 7.35
CA HIS A 65 9.90 3.91 7.93
C HIS A 65 9.66 2.80 6.89
N ILE A 66 10.27 1.63 7.09
CA ILE A 66 10.28 0.53 6.12
C ILE A 66 8.89 -0.06 5.89
N ASP A 67 8.04 -0.08 6.91
CA ASP A 67 6.64 -0.47 6.81
C ASP A 67 5.75 0.61 6.17
N HIS A 68 6.32 1.71 5.68
CA HIS A 68 5.68 2.73 4.85
C HIS A 68 6.36 2.90 3.48
N THR A 69 7.63 2.54 3.33
CA THR A 69 8.42 2.79 2.10
C THR A 69 9.01 1.56 1.44
N GLY A 70 9.20 0.48 2.20
CA GLY A 70 10.07 -0.63 1.79
C GLY A 70 9.60 -1.43 0.57
N TYR A 71 8.32 -1.29 0.17
CA TYR A 71 7.77 -1.99 -0.99
C TYR A 71 7.87 -1.17 -2.27
N LEU A 72 8.24 0.11 -2.21
CA LEU A 72 8.40 0.98 -3.39
C LEU A 72 9.25 0.40 -4.53
N PRO A 73 10.37 -0.32 -4.29
CA PRO A 73 11.20 -0.82 -5.39
C PRO A 73 10.59 -1.98 -6.19
N ARG A 74 9.46 -2.54 -5.75
CA ARG A 74 8.75 -3.64 -6.43
C ARG A 74 7.73 -3.13 -7.43
#